data_AF-A0A966N518-F1
#
_entry.id   AF-A0A966N518-F1
#
_cell.length_a   1.000
_cell.length_b   1.000
_cell.length_c   1.000
_cell.angle_alpha   90.00
_cell.angle_beta   90.00
_cell.angle_gamma   90.00
#
_symmetry.space_group_name_H-M   'P 1'
#
loop_
_entity.id
_entity.type
_entity.pdbx_description
1 polymer ?
#
loop_
_entity_poly.entity_id
_entity_poly.type
_entity_poly.pdbx_seq_one_letter_code
_entity_poly.pdbx_strand_id
1 'polypeptide(L)'
;MKKDIQTKAKLIELARAFGQEPDADLVAEVTAYMDFQNRIRQSVRASMDSDLALVLSTEALKKSEPEYPLPPSLDDLEQLLQEQTHELVQEPSQETIVTTDARPQADTPAQPSGTLAEQSLTDLVSASISAGLKKDSFQQPAPAPVPEDIRALVQKVRYLETWLGKVSAHGPGSGSSSEITLDRPTTVITGPTYNITSKDYYIGVNVPEPCTLNLPSLVNNGRVYIIKDESGNCSTNPITVTGNVDNDPGGFILAQDNGGIQLIYRNGWRIV
;
A
#
# COMPACT_ATOMS: atom_id res chain seq x y z
N MET A 1 -38.44 31.59 -2.06
CA MET A 1 -37.08 32.20 -2.00
C MET A 1 -36.55 32.59 -3.39
N LYS A 2 -35.65 31.87 -4.10
CA LYS A 2 -35.02 32.44 -5.33
C LYS A 2 -36.01 32.98 -6.40
N LYS A 3 -37.08 32.24 -6.73
CA LYS A 3 -38.14 32.69 -7.67
C LYS A 3 -38.92 33.92 -7.18
N ASP A 4 -39.06 34.05 -5.87
CA ASP A 4 -39.79 35.15 -5.21
C ASP A 4 -38.97 36.45 -5.26
N ILE A 5 -37.68 36.40 -4.88
CA ILE A 5 -36.77 37.55 -4.94
C ILE A 5 -36.58 38.05 -6.39
N GLN A 6 -36.56 37.14 -7.38
CA GLN A 6 -36.57 37.52 -8.80
C GLN A 6 -37.87 38.20 -9.24
N THR A 7 -38.99 37.94 -8.56
CA THR A 7 -40.28 38.60 -8.84
C THR A 7 -40.33 39.98 -8.19
N LYS A 8 -39.84 40.12 -6.94
CA LYS A 8 -39.64 41.41 -6.26
C LYS A 8 -38.70 42.34 -7.03
N ALA A 9 -37.58 41.82 -7.54
CA ALA A 9 -36.64 42.57 -8.39
C ALA A 9 -37.31 43.12 -9.66
N LYS A 10 -38.13 42.30 -10.35
CA LYS A 10 -38.91 42.75 -11.52
C LYS A 10 -39.99 43.76 -11.17
N LEU A 11 -40.57 43.69 -9.97
CA LEU A 11 -41.57 44.66 -9.50
C LEU A 11 -40.92 46.04 -9.24
N ILE A 12 -39.71 46.07 -8.68
CA ILE A 12 -38.89 47.28 -8.52
C ILE A 12 -38.50 47.89 -9.89
N GLU A 13 -38.08 47.04 -10.83
CA GLU A 13 -37.76 47.44 -12.21
C GLU A 13 -38.99 48.03 -12.92
N LEU A 14 -40.15 47.41 -12.78
CA LEU A 14 -41.43 47.86 -13.33
C LEU A 14 -41.90 49.18 -12.69
N ALA A 15 -41.82 49.33 -11.37
CA ALA A 15 -42.17 50.59 -10.69
C ALA A 15 -41.31 51.77 -11.20
N ARG A 16 -39.99 51.55 -11.30
CA ARG A 16 -39.06 52.53 -11.89
C ARG A 16 -39.39 52.85 -13.35
N ALA A 17 -39.77 51.85 -14.16
CA ALA A 17 -40.17 52.05 -15.55
C ALA A 17 -41.46 52.87 -15.71
N PHE A 18 -42.36 52.82 -14.73
CA PHE A 18 -43.55 53.69 -14.65
C PHE A 18 -43.29 55.05 -13.97
N GLY A 19 -42.03 55.38 -13.63
CA GLY A 19 -41.67 56.63 -12.96
C GLY A 19 -42.14 56.73 -11.51
N GLN A 20 -42.48 55.60 -10.89
CA GLN A 20 -42.86 55.52 -9.47
C GLN A 20 -41.64 55.20 -8.61
N GLU A 21 -41.60 55.76 -7.41
CA GLU A 21 -40.59 55.36 -6.41
C GLU A 21 -40.90 53.92 -5.95
N PRO A 22 -39.95 52.97 -6.08
CA PRO A 22 -40.17 51.60 -5.66
C PRO A 22 -40.15 51.48 -4.13
N ASP A 23 -40.99 50.58 -3.61
CA ASP A 23 -41.09 50.27 -2.18
C ASP A 23 -39.72 50.00 -1.54
N ALA A 24 -39.42 50.75 -0.48
CA ALA A 24 -38.14 50.72 0.22
C ALA A 24 -37.85 49.35 0.84
N ASP A 25 -38.87 48.65 1.36
CA ASP A 25 -38.69 47.34 2.01
C ASP A 25 -38.35 46.27 0.96
N LEU A 26 -39.01 46.32 -0.20
CA LEU A 26 -38.68 45.43 -1.32
C LEU A 26 -37.28 45.71 -1.88
N VAL A 27 -36.88 46.98 -1.98
CA VAL A 27 -35.52 47.35 -2.40
C VAL A 27 -34.48 46.82 -1.41
N ALA A 28 -34.70 46.98 -0.11
CA ALA A 28 -33.79 46.51 0.94
C ALA A 28 -33.64 44.97 0.96
N GLU A 29 -34.72 44.21 0.78
CA GLU A 29 -34.65 42.75 0.70
C GLU A 29 -33.85 42.29 -0.53
N VAL A 30 -34.08 42.92 -1.69
CA VAL A 30 -33.40 42.58 -2.94
C VAL A 30 -31.92 42.95 -2.91
N THR A 31 -31.53 44.10 -2.34
CA THR A 31 -30.11 44.46 -2.18
C THR A 31 -29.41 43.51 -1.21
N ALA A 32 -30.00 43.23 -0.04
CA ALA A 32 -29.43 42.30 0.94
C ALA A 32 -29.19 40.90 0.35
N TYR A 33 -30.08 40.41 -0.53
CA TYR A 33 -29.86 39.16 -1.25
C TYR A 33 -28.72 39.24 -2.27
N MET A 34 -28.60 40.35 -3.01
CA MET A 34 -27.49 40.54 -3.97
C MET A 34 -26.13 40.62 -3.26
N ASP A 35 -26.06 41.32 -2.13
CA ASP A 35 -24.84 41.42 -1.31
C ASP A 35 -24.46 40.05 -0.71
N PHE A 36 -25.44 39.28 -0.25
CA PHE A 36 -25.24 37.90 0.18
C PHE A 36 -24.69 36.99 -0.95
N GLN A 37 -25.24 37.11 -2.17
CA GLN A 37 -24.73 36.39 -3.35
C GLN A 37 -23.30 36.83 -3.73
N ASN A 38 -23.00 38.12 -3.64
CA ASN A 38 -21.67 38.64 -3.94
C ASN A 38 -20.63 38.20 -2.90
N ARG A 39 -20.98 38.21 -1.60
CA ARG A 39 -20.14 37.70 -0.52
C ARG A 39 -19.77 36.22 -0.72
N ILE A 40 -20.73 35.38 -1.12
CA ILE A 40 -20.47 33.95 -1.44
C ILE A 40 -19.52 33.82 -2.64
N ARG A 41 -19.73 34.59 -3.71
CA ARG A 41 -18.83 34.57 -4.88
C ARG A 41 -17.40 35.00 -4.53
N GLN A 42 -17.25 36.00 -3.66
CA GLN A 42 -15.96 36.47 -3.16
C GLN A 42 -15.27 35.42 -2.29
N SER A 43 -15.98 34.79 -1.34
CA SER A 43 -15.39 33.74 -0.50
C SER A 43 -14.98 32.51 -1.30
N VAL A 44 -15.80 32.07 -2.27
CA VAL A 44 -15.47 30.93 -3.14
C VAL A 44 -14.23 31.23 -3.99
N ARG A 45 -14.13 32.43 -4.58
CA ARG A 45 -12.92 32.84 -5.33
C ARG A 45 -11.68 32.87 -4.43
N ALA A 46 -11.76 33.52 -3.27
CA ALA A 46 -10.63 33.61 -2.35
C ALA A 46 -10.11 32.22 -1.89
N SER A 47 -11.00 31.24 -1.68
CA SER A 47 -10.60 29.86 -1.41
C SER A 47 -9.99 29.15 -2.62
N MET A 48 -10.56 29.34 -3.82
CA MET A 48 -9.97 28.77 -5.05
C MET A 48 -8.57 29.35 -5.34
N ASP A 49 -8.39 30.65 -5.10
CA ASP A 49 -7.11 31.35 -5.29
C ASP A 49 -6.06 30.86 -4.27
N SER A 50 -6.45 30.61 -3.01
CA SER A 50 -5.54 30.03 -2.00
C SER A 50 -5.17 28.58 -2.28
N ASP A 51 -6.14 27.76 -2.72
CA ASP A 51 -5.92 26.35 -3.01
C ASP A 51 -5.03 26.18 -4.25
N LEU A 52 -5.25 27.00 -5.29
CA LEU A 52 -4.44 27.01 -6.51
C LEU A 52 -3.00 27.48 -6.24
N ALA A 53 -2.80 28.48 -5.38
CA ALA A 53 -1.47 28.92 -4.96
C ALA A 53 -0.71 27.82 -4.20
N LEU A 54 -1.41 27.06 -3.34
CA LEU A 54 -0.84 25.93 -2.63
C LEU A 54 -0.44 24.80 -3.61
N VAL A 55 -1.29 24.45 -4.57
CA VAL A 55 -0.96 23.46 -5.62
C VAL A 55 0.29 23.89 -6.40
N LEU A 56 0.34 25.12 -6.94
CA LEU A 56 1.52 25.61 -7.68
C LEU A 56 2.82 25.51 -6.85
N SER A 57 2.77 25.83 -5.55
CA SER A 57 3.94 25.72 -4.67
C SER A 57 4.46 24.29 -4.52
N THR A 58 3.57 23.30 -4.56
CA THR A 58 3.92 21.87 -4.47
C THR A 58 4.37 21.26 -5.80
N GLU A 59 3.88 21.77 -6.93
CA GLU A 59 4.38 21.40 -8.26
C GLU A 59 5.77 21.99 -8.55
N ALA A 60 6.02 23.23 -8.13
CA ALA A 60 7.34 23.87 -8.24
C ALA A 60 8.45 23.09 -7.53
N LEU A 61 8.12 22.38 -6.45
CA LEU A 61 9.04 21.50 -5.70
C LEU A 61 9.25 20.12 -6.35
N LYS A 62 8.53 19.78 -7.43
CA LYS A 62 8.59 18.46 -8.09
C LYS A 62 9.29 18.46 -9.45
N LYS A 63 9.64 19.62 -10.04
CA LYS A 63 10.32 19.65 -11.35
C LYS A 63 11.85 19.44 -11.26
N SER A 64 12.26 18.28 -10.75
CA SER A 64 13.57 17.69 -11.07
C SER A 64 13.39 16.76 -12.27
N GLU A 65 13.89 17.15 -13.45
CA GLU A 65 13.78 16.33 -14.65
C GLU A 65 14.62 15.04 -14.51
N PRO A 66 14.04 13.85 -14.74
CA PRO A 66 14.79 12.61 -14.76
C PRO A 66 15.67 12.54 -16.02
N GLU A 67 16.98 12.54 -15.82
CA GLU A 67 17.97 12.39 -16.90
C GLU A 67 17.97 10.94 -17.42
N TYR A 68 17.10 10.68 -18.39
CA TYR A 68 17.12 9.43 -19.14
C TYR A 68 18.34 9.40 -20.07
N PRO A 69 19.13 8.31 -20.09
CA PRO A 69 20.17 8.15 -21.09
C PRO A 69 19.52 8.11 -22.49
N LEU A 70 20.17 8.76 -23.46
CA LEU A 70 19.68 8.75 -24.83
C LEU A 70 19.67 7.31 -25.37
N PRO A 71 18.70 6.96 -26.25
CA PRO A 71 18.67 5.64 -26.88
C PRO A 71 19.96 5.40 -27.72
N PRO A 72 20.35 4.13 -27.93
CA PRO A 72 21.49 3.78 -28.76
C PRO A 72 21.32 4.31 -30.20
N SER A 73 22.44 4.50 -30.89
CA SER A 73 22.47 4.96 -32.27
C SER A 73 21.97 3.88 -33.23
N LEU A 74 21.70 4.26 -34.49
CA LEU A 74 21.34 3.29 -35.53
C LEU A 74 22.53 2.36 -35.84
N ASP A 75 23.76 2.85 -35.74
CA ASP A 75 24.98 2.08 -35.99
C ASP A 75 25.11 0.93 -34.96
N ASP A 76 24.80 1.19 -33.68
CA ASP A 76 24.77 0.18 -32.61
C ASP A 76 23.75 -0.95 -32.90
N LEU A 77 22.63 -0.62 -33.54
CA LEU A 77 21.56 -1.57 -33.87
C LEU A 77 21.88 -2.39 -35.12
N GLU A 78 22.53 -1.81 -36.14
CA GLU A 78 22.99 -2.56 -37.31
C GLU A 78 24.07 -3.59 -36.94
N GLN A 79 24.99 -3.24 -36.02
CA GLN A 79 25.99 -4.17 -35.52
C GLN A 79 25.35 -5.35 -34.76
N LEU A 80 24.36 -5.10 -33.91
CA LEU A 80 23.64 -6.13 -33.15
C LEU A 80 22.89 -7.12 -34.06
N LEU A 81 22.34 -6.64 -35.19
CA LEU A 81 21.69 -7.52 -36.19
C LEU A 81 22.70 -8.42 -36.92
N GLN A 82 23.92 -7.94 -37.16
CA GLN A 82 24.94 -8.73 -37.85
C GLN A 82 25.43 -9.91 -36.99
N GLU A 83 25.66 -9.70 -35.69
CA GLU A 83 26.13 -10.76 -34.78
C GLU A 83 25.14 -11.94 -34.70
N GLN A 84 23.83 -11.68 -34.63
CA GLN A 84 22.80 -12.74 -34.58
C GLN A 84 22.79 -13.66 -35.82
N THR A 85 23.39 -13.27 -36.94
CA THR A 85 23.43 -14.12 -38.15
C THR A 85 24.47 -15.25 -38.09
N HIS A 86 25.44 -15.18 -37.18
CA HIS A 86 26.61 -16.07 -37.18
C HIS A 86 26.53 -17.25 -36.19
N GLU A 87 25.60 -17.26 -35.24
CA GLU A 87 25.62 -18.19 -34.09
C GLU A 87 24.88 -19.53 -34.32
N LEU A 88 24.22 -19.72 -35.46
CA LEU A 88 23.29 -20.84 -35.72
C LEU A 88 23.92 -22.21 -36.06
N VAL A 89 25.20 -22.46 -35.75
CA VAL A 89 25.93 -23.66 -36.23
C VAL A 89 26.88 -24.29 -35.19
N GLN A 90 26.36 -25.05 -34.20
CA GLN A 90 26.85 -26.41 -33.78
C GLN A 90 26.21 -26.97 -32.49
N GLU A 91 25.93 -28.29 -32.51
CA GLU A 91 25.68 -29.22 -31.37
C GLU A 91 27.01 -29.98 -31.02
N PRO A 92 27.17 -30.90 -29.99
CA PRO A 92 26.18 -31.86 -29.42
C PRO A 92 26.32 -32.36 -27.92
N SER A 93 25.43 -33.30 -27.52
CA SER A 93 25.59 -34.44 -26.52
C SER A 93 25.94 -34.18 -25.03
N GLN A 94 25.18 -34.62 -24.01
CA GLN A 94 25.04 -35.99 -23.38
C GLN A 94 26.31 -36.46 -22.62
N GLU A 95 26.34 -37.14 -21.45
CA GLU A 95 25.48 -38.07 -20.66
C GLU A 95 25.78 -37.91 -19.11
N THR A 96 25.26 -38.58 -18.06
CA THR A 96 24.03 -39.35 -17.65
C THR A 96 24.14 -39.69 -16.13
N ILE A 97 23.08 -40.18 -15.43
CA ILE A 97 23.06 -40.50 -13.97
C ILE A 97 22.54 -41.94 -13.69
N VAL A 98 23.00 -42.58 -12.60
CA VAL A 98 22.51 -43.88 -12.08
C VAL A 98 22.13 -43.77 -10.58
N THR A 99 21.15 -44.56 -10.11
CA THR A 99 20.65 -44.56 -8.72
C THR A 99 20.16 -45.95 -8.30
N THR A 100 20.36 -46.34 -7.04
CA THR A 100 19.70 -47.49 -6.38
C THR A 100 19.64 -47.32 -4.86
N ASP A 101 18.55 -47.77 -4.24
CA ASP A 101 18.22 -47.59 -2.82
C ASP A 101 18.72 -48.70 -1.88
N ALA A 102 18.79 -48.43 -0.56
CA ALA A 102 18.03 -49.15 0.49
C ALA A 102 18.38 -48.74 1.94
N ARG A 103 17.41 -48.92 2.86
CA ARG A 103 17.46 -48.82 4.35
C ARG A 103 17.01 -50.21 4.93
N PRO A 104 16.79 -50.47 6.26
CA PRO A 104 16.72 -49.60 7.45
C PRO A 104 17.40 -50.12 8.76
N GLN A 105 17.43 -49.26 9.81
CA GLN A 105 17.23 -49.54 11.27
C GLN A 105 18.08 -50.59 12.05
N ALA A 106 18.33 -50.51 13.38
CA ALA A 106 18.05 -49.51 14.44
C ALA A 106 18.97 -49.72 15.69
N ASP A 107 18.70 -48.93 16.74
CA ASP A 107 18.94 -49.15 18.19
C ASP A 107 20.28 -48.78 18.89
N THR A 108 20.07 -48.06 20.00
CA THR A 108 20.98 -47.56 21.08
C THR A 108 20.77 -48.49 22.30
N PRO A 109 21.69 -48.68 23.30
CA PRO A 109 22.13 -47.58 24.20
C PRO A 109 23.48 -47.72 24.96
N ALA A 110 23.71 -46.72 25.83
CA ALA A 110 24.49 -46.72 27.08
C ALA A 110 25.97 -46.25 27.09
N GLN A 111 26.26 -45.34 28.03
CA GLN A 111 27.58 -45.11 28.66
C GLN A 111 27.58 -45.83 30.04
N PRO A 112 28.73 -45.99 30.71
CA PRO A 112 29.17 -44.93 31.63
C PRO A 112 30.70 -44.66 31.66
N SER A 113 31.07 -43.63 32.44
CA SER A 113 32.40 -43.03 32.66
C SER A 113 33.52 -43.95 33.21
N GLY A 114 34.77 -43.67 32.82
CA GLY A 114 36.00 -44.22 33.44
C GLY A 114 37.21 -43.26 33.27
N THR A 115 38.05 -43.14 34.31
CA THR A 115 39.07 -42.07 34.46
C THR A 115 40.51 -42.46 34.09
N LEU A 116 41.27 -41.44 33.65
CA LEU A 116 42.73 -41.24 33.76
C LEU A 116 43.71 -42.07 32.88
N ALA A 117 44.35 -41.32 31.97
CA ALA A 117 45.81 -41.25 31.79
C ALA A 117 46.59 -42.49 31.27
N GLU A 118 46.42 -42.80 29.98
CA GLU A 118 47.55 -43.18 29.11
C GLU A 118 47.66 -42.19 27.95
N GLN A 119 48.88 -41.88 27.51
CA GLN A 119 49.09 -40.95 26.38
C GLN A 119 48.70 -41.63 25.08
N SER A 120 47.57 -41.21 24.51
CA SER A 120 46.97 -41.87 23.35
C SER A 120 47.87 -41.77 22.12
N LEU A 121 47.95 -42.85 21.36
CA LEU A 121 48.56 -42.86 20.01
C LEU A 121 47.95 -41.77 19.11
N THR A 122 46.71 -41.33 19.36
CA THR A 122 46.08 -40.22 18.63
C THR A 122 46.81 -38.90 18.78
N ASP A 123 47.47 -38.61 19.90
CA ASP A 123 48.21 -37.36 20.11
C ASP A 123 49.56 -37.37 19.39
N LEU A 124 50.26 -38.52 19.41
CA LEU A 124 51.49 -38.72 18.63
C LEU A 124 51.22 -38.74 17.11
N VAL A 125 50.09 -39.30 16.69
CA VAL A 125 49.61 -39.22 15.30
C VAL A 125 49.24 -37.78 14.94
N SER A 126 48.54 -37.04 15.80
CA SER A 126 48.20 -35.64 15.56
C SER A 126 49.44 -34.73 15.47
N ALA A 127 50.44 -34.95 16.34
CA ALA A 127 51.71 -34.25 16.31
C ALA A 127 52.53 -34.56 15.04
N SER A 128 52.55 -35.82 14.58
CA SER A 128 53.28 -36.21 13.37
C SER A 128 52.55 -35.81 12.07
N ILE A 129 51.22 -35.77 12.04
CA ILE A 129 50.45 -35.12 10.96
C ILE A 129 50.78 -33.61 10.92
N SER A 130 50.78 -32.95 12.09
CA SER A 130 51.10 -31.52 12.20
C SER A 130 52.55 -31.19 11.79
N ALA A 131 53.50 -32.09 12.04
CA ALA A 131 54.89 -31.96 11.60
C ALA A 131 55.09 -32.34 10.12
N GLY A 132 54.26 -33.23 9.58
CA GLY A 132 54.25 -33.61 8.16
C GLY A 132 53.63 -32.53 7.25
N LEU A 133 52.77 -31.67 7.79
CA LEU A 133 52.24 -30.48 7.13
C LEU A 133 53.35 -29.43 6.94
N LYS A 134 54.13 -29.62 5.87
CA LYS A 134 54.99 -28.58 5.32
C LYS A 134 54.18 -27.29 5.13
N LYS A 135 54.82 -26.16 5.44
CA LYS A 135 54.41 -24.84 4.93
C LYS A 135 54.17 -24.95 3.42
N ASP A 136 53.18 -24.18 2.96
CA ASP A 136 52.75 -23.92 1.56
C ASP A 136 51.27 -24.30 1.29
N SER A 137 50.71 -25.32 1.96
CA SER A 137 49.40 -25.91 1.58
C SER A 137 48.12 -25.25 2.15
N PHE A 138 48.18 -24.03 2.70
CA PHE A 138 47.01 -23.30 3.23
C PHE A 138 46.78 -21.90 2.64
N GLN A 139 47.67 -21.45 1.74
CA GLN A 139 47.36 -20.28 0.92
C GLN A 139 46.52 -20.75 -0.26
N GLN A 140 45.26 -20.30 -0.31
CA GLN A 140 44.49 -20.38 -1.55
C GLN A 140 45.31 -19.68 -2.64
N PRO A 141 45.53 -20.29 -3.82
CA PRO A 141 46.17 -19.59 -4.92
C PRO A 141 45.35 -18.34 -5.23
N ALA A 142 46.00 -17.19 -5.35
CA ALA A 142 45.32 -15.92 -5.56
C ALA A 142 44.35 -16.08 -6.75
N PRO A 143 43.06 -15.72 -6.60
CA PRO A 143 42.05 -16.05 -7.60
C PRO A 143 42.47 -15.46 -8.94
N ALA A 144 42.50 -16.32 -9.97
CA ALA A 144 42.90 -15.93 -11.31
C ALA A 144 42.17 -14.64 -11.72
N PRO A 145 42.84 -13.68 -12.37
CA PRO A 145 42.26 -12.38 -12.68
C PRO A 145 41.07 -12.56 -13.64
N VAL A 146 39.88 -12.67 -13.07
CA VAL A 146 38.62 -12.85 -13.79
C VAL A 146 38.50 -11.73 -14.82
N PRO A 147 38.42 -12.04 -16.13
CA PRO A 147 38.26 -11.05 -17.18
C PRO A 147 37.13 -10.06 -16.87
N GLU A 148 37.29 -8.81 -17.29
CA GLU A 148 36.35 -7.75 -16.91
C GLU A 148 34.93 -8.04 -17.43
N ASP A 149 34.80 -8.71 -18.59
CA ASP A 149 33.54 -9.21 -19.12
C ASP A 149 32.85 -10.21 -18.18
N ILE A 150 33.60 -11.15 -17.61
CA ILE A 150 33.06 -12.14 -16.66
C ILE A 150 32.72 -11.47 -15.32
N ARG A 151 33.48 -10.45 -14.90
CA ARG A 151 33.10 -9.62 -13.74
C ARG A 151 31.80 -8.85 -14.01
N ALA A 152 31.65 -8.26 -15.19
CA ALA A 152 30.44 -7.55 -15.61
C ALA A 152 29.23 -8.50 -15.72
N LEU A 153 29.42 -9.73 -16.21
CA LEU A 153 28.39 -10.77 -16.21
C LEU A 153 27.99 -11.18 -14.79
N VAL A 154 28.94 -11.44 -13.89
CA VAL A 154 28.64 -11.76 -12.47
C VAL A 154 27.94 -10.58 -11.77
N GLN A 155 28.28 -9.34 -12.09
CA GLN A 155 27.57 -8.15 -11.59
C GLN A 155 26.15 -8.04 -12.17
N LYS A 156 25.95 -8.29 -13.47
CA LYS A 156 24.62 -8.33 -14.11
C LYS A 156 23.75 -9.43 -13.52
N VAL A 157 24.28 -10.64 -13.30
CA VAL A 157 23.56 -11.75 -12.65
C VAL A 157 23.21 -11.39 -11.21
N ARG A 158 24.15 -10.90 -10.38
CA ARG A 158 23.83 -10.43 -9.02
C ARG A 158 22.84 -9.28 -8.99
N TYR A 159 22.87 -8.40 -9.99
CA TYR A 159 21.86 -7.34 -10.13
C TYR A 159 20.48 -7.94 -10.43
N LEU A 160 20.39 -8.91 -11.34
CA LEU A 160 19.14 -9.63 -11.63
C LEU A 160 18.64 -10.45 -10.42
N GLU A 161 19.51 -11.12 -9.67
CA GLU A 161 19.15 -11.79 -8.41
C GLU A 161 18.63 -10.78 -7.37
N THR A 162 19.31 -9.65 -7.21
CA THR A 162 18.92 -8.57 -6.29
C THR A 162 17.63 -7.89 -6.74
N TRP A 163 17.41 -7.75 -8.04
CA TRP A 163 16.21 -7.17 -8.64
C TRP A 163 15.03 -8.12 -8.52
N LEU A 164 15.21 -9.41 -8.83
CA LEU A 164 14.19 -10.45 -8.67
C LEU A 164 13.83 -10.65 -7.19
N GLY A 165 14.82 -10.59 -6.28
CA GLY A 165 14.58 -10.60 -4.83
C GLY A 165 13.84 -9.34 -4.34
N LYS A 166 14.10 -8.17 -4.94
CA LYS A 166 13.31 -6.96 -4.68
C LYS A 166 11.90 -7.06 -5.25
N VAL A 167 11.71 -7.61 -6.44
CA VAL A 167 10.41 -7.76 -7.10
C VAL A 167 9.56 -8.85 -6.44
N SER A 168 10.15 -9.93 -5.91
CA SER A 168 9.42 -10.93 -5.12
C SER A 168 9.08 -10.43 -3.71
N ALA A 169 9.95 -9.61 -3.09
CA ALA A 169 9.62 -8.88 -1.87
C ALA A 169 8.52 -7.81 -2.10
N HIS A 170 8.49 -7.20 -3.29
CA HIS A 170 7.36 -6.39 -3.78
C HIS A 170 6.34 -7.26 -4.52
N GLY A 171 5.91 -8.36 -3.89
CA GLY A 171 4.78 -9.16 -4.33
C GLY A 171 3.56 -8.28 -4.65
N PRO A 172 2.71 -8.69 -5.63
CA PRO A 172 1.89 -7.81 -6.45
C PRO A 172 1.27 -6.66 -5.67
N GLY A 173 1.80 -5.46 -5.90
CA GLY A 173 1.59 -4.28 -5.05
C GLY A 173 0.11 -4.01 -4.82
N SER A 174 -0.37 -4.26 -3.60
CA SER A 174 -1.79 -4.14 -3.25
C SER A 174 -2.20 -2.67 -3.04
N GLY A 175 -2.08 -1.88 -4.10
CA GLY A 175 -2.46 -0.47 -4.18
C GLY A 175 -3.26 -0.22 -5.46
N SER A 176 -4.54 0.11 -5.27
CA SER A 176 -5.49 0.64 -6.27
C SER A 176 -5.43 0.05 -7.70
N SER A 177 -6.18 -1.02 -7.93
CA SER A 177 -6.50 -1.52 -9.28
C SER A 177 -8.00 -1.79 -9.46
N SER A 178 -8.84 -0.97 -8.83
CA SER A 178 -10.31 -0.93 -8.99
C SER A 178 -10.78 0.48 -9.37
N GLU A 179 -10.09 1.10 -10.33
CA GLU A 179 -10.37 2.47 -10.80
C GLU A 179 -11.07 2.48 -12.19
N ILE A 180 -11.29 1.29 -12.76
CA ILE A 180 -12.03 1.06 -14.01
C ILE A 180 -13.49 0.63 -13.74
N THR A 181 -13.79 0.09 -12.54
CA THR A 181 -15.15 -0.23 -12.09
C THR A 181 -15.44 0.48 -10.78
N LEU A 182 -16.63 1.09 -10.64
CA LEU A 182 -17.06 1.80 -9.41
C LEU A 182 -17.55 0.81 -8.32
N ASP A 183 -16.87 -0.33 -8.19
CA ASP A 183 -17.19 -1.35 -7.20
C ASP A 183 -16.76 -0.87 -5.81
N ARG A 184 -17.56 -1.21 -4.80
CA ARG A 184 -17.33 -0.77 -3.42
C ARG A 184 -16.95 -2.01 -2.59
N PRO A 185 -15.76 -2.05 -1.97
CA PRO A 185 -15.27 -3.25 -1.30
C PRO A 185 -16.16 -3.65 -0.12
N THR A 186 -16.55 -4.92 -0.12
CA THR A 186 -17.36 -5.58 0.91
C THR A 186 -16.49 -6.53 1.73
N THR A 187 -16.38 -6.26 3.02
CA THR A 187 -15.65 -7.09 3.99
C THR A 187 -16.65 -7.77 4.92
N VAL A 188 -16.57 -9.10 5.04
CA VAL A 188 -17.36 -9.88 6.00
C VAL A 188 -16.47 -10.28 7.18
N ILE A 189 -16.93 -9.99 8.39
CA ILE A 189 -16.23 -10.25 9.65
C ILE A 189 -16.89 -11.44 10.34
N THR A 190 -16.09 -12.49 10.60
CA THR A 190 -16.50 -13.73 11.27
C THR A 190 -15.79 -13.96 12.62
N GLY A 191 -14.97 -13.00 13.07
CA GLY A 191 -14.20 -13.06 14.31
C GLY A 191 -14.63 -12.01 15.34
N PRO A 192 -14.32 -12.22 16.64
CA PRO A 192 -14.78 -11.34 17.73
C PRO A 192 -14.08 -9.97 17.79
N THR A 193 -13.00 -9.76 17.02
CA THR A 193 -12.33 -8.46 16.92
C THR A 193 -11.85 -8.19 15.50
N TYR A 194 -12.02 -6.97 15.00
CA TYR A 194 -11.51 -6.54 13.70
C TYR A 194 -10.98 -5.09 13.74
N ASN A 195 -9.90 -4.83 13.01
CA ASN A 195 -9.32 -3.49 12.85
C ASN A 195 -9.69 -2.96 11.48
N ILE A 196 -10.53 -1.93 11.42
CA ILE A 196 -11.04 -1.39 10.15
C ILE A 196 -9.91 -0.67 9.40
N THR A 197 -9.80 -0.91 8.10
CA THR A 197 -8.69 -0.44 7.26
C THR A 197 -9.13 0.68 6.30
N SER A 198 -8.16 1.36 5.69
CA SER A 198 -8.42 2.33 4.62
C SER A 198 -8.90 1.71 3.30
N LYS A 199 -9.01 0.38 3.20
CA LYS A 199 -9.54 -0.35 2.05
C LYS A 199 -11.01 -0.72 2.19
N ASP A 200 -11.56 -0.73 3.40
CA ASP A 200 -12.96 -1.10 3.63
C ASP A 200 -13.94 -0.01 3.15
N TYR A 201 -15.16 -0.42 2.82
CA TYR A 201 -16.30 0.48 2.62
C TYR A 201 -17.57 -0.09 3.24
N TYR A 202 -17.96 -1.31 2.86
CA TYR A 202 -19.05 -2.05 3.49
C TYR A 202 -18.48 -3.13 4.41
N ILE A 203 -19.01 -3.22 5.63
CA ILE A 203 -18.51 -4.06 6.71
C ILE A 203 -19.70 -4.84 7.27
N GLY A 204 -19.85 -6.09 6.82
CA GLY A 204 -20.85 -7.03 7.31
C GLY A 204 -20.31 -7.83 8.49
N VAL A 205 -21.00 -7.79 9.64
CA VAL A 205 -20.61 -8.51 10.85
C VAL A 205 -21.46 -9.76 10.98
N ASN A 206 -20.88 -10.91 10.65
CA ASN A 206 -21.52 -12.22 10.73
C ASN A 206 -20.84 -13.05 11.83
N VAL A 207 -21.06 -12.64 13.07
CA VAL A 207 -20.50 -13.26 14.29
C VAL A 207 -21.66 -13.64 15.23
N PRO A 208 -21.70 -14.87 15.78
CA PRO A 208 -22.72 -15.31 16.75
C PRO A 208 -22.36 -14.97 18.22
N GLU A 209 -21.29 -14.20 18.41
CA GLU A 209 -20.72 -13.75 19.69
C GLU A 209 -20.46 -12.23 19.62
N PRO A 210 -20.29 -11.51 20.75
CA PRO A 210 -20.08 -10.07 20.74
C PRO A 210 -18.81 -9.69 19.95
N CYS A 211 -18.92 -8.71 19.05
CA CYS A 211 -17.84 -8.33 18.15
C CYS A 211 -17.34 -6.90 18.45
N THR A 212 -16.02 -6.70 18.41
CA THR A 212 -15.37 -5.40 18.61
C THR A 212 -14.72 -4.90 17.32
N LEU A 213 -15.17 -3.76 16.81
CA LEU A 213 -14.64 -3.11 15.62
C LEU A 213 -13.82 -1.88 16.01
N ASN A 214 -12.53 -1.86 15.69
CA ASN A 214 -11.67 -0.73 16.01
C ASN A 214 -11.55 0.20 14.80
N LEU A 215 -11.96 1.47 14.95
CA LEU A 215 -11.87 2.48 13.89
C LEU A 215 -10.43 3.02 13.77
N PRO A 216 -9.93 3.25 12.53
CA PRO A 216 -8.62 3.83 12.33
C PRO A 216 -8.59 5.31 12.75
N SER A 217 -7.47 5.72 13.34
CA SER A 217 -7.22 7.08 13.83
C SER A 217 -6.64 8.04 12.78
N LEU A 218 -5.90 7.50 11.81
CA LEU A 218 -5.23 8.23 10.73
C LEU A 218 -6.01 8.08 9.42
N VAL A 219 -6.93 9.03 9.16
CA VAL A 219 -7.93 8.94 8.10
C VAL A 219 -8.13 10.29 7.41
N ASN A 220 -8.33 10.26 6.09
CA ASN A 220 -8.63 11.46 5.30
C ASN A 220 -10.13 11.79 5.34
N ASN A 221 -10.45 13.09 5.35
CA ASN A 221 -11.83 13.58 5.29
C ASN A 221 -12.58 13.06 4.06
N GLY A 222 -13.87 12.73 4.25
CA GLY A 222 -14.72 12.13 3.22
C GLY A 222 -14.65 10.60 3.15
N ARG A 223 -13.82 9.93 3.96
CA ARG A 223 -13.93 8.48 4.16
C ARG A 223 -15.32 8.14 4.73
N VAL A 224 -15.97 7.14 4.14
CA VAL A 224 -17.25 6.59 4.62
C VAL A 224 -17.09 5.09 4.86
N TYR A 225 -17.67 4.61 5.96
CA TYR A 225 -17.88 3.19 6.23
C TYR A 225 -19.36 2.92 6.48
N ILE A 226 -19.84 1.74 6.09
CA ILE A 226 -21.16 1.21 6.43
C ILE A 226 -20.93 -0.05 7.23
N ILE A 227 -21.36 -0.06 8.50
CA ILE A 227 -21.27 -1.21 9.40
C ILE A 227 -22.68 -1.80 9.53
N LYS A 228 -22.82 -3.12 9.35
CA LYS A 228 -24.10 -3.82 9.42
C LYS A 228 -24.00 -5.13 10.21
N ASP A 229 -25.01 -5.43 11.02
CA ASP A 229 -25.26 -6.79 11.50
C ASP A 229 -25.77 -7.68 10.35
N GLU A 230 -25.08 -8.79 10.11
CA GLU A 230 -25.44 -9.85 9.18
C GLU A 230 -25.65 -11.20 9.86
N SER A 231 -25.35 -11.35 11.16
CA SER A 231 -25.68 -12.57 11.91
C SER A 231 -27.14 -12.54 12.38
N GLY A 232 -27.70 -11.35 12.61
CA GLY A 232 -29.07 -11.15 13.08
C GLY A 232 -29.24 -11.37 14.59
N ASN A 233 -28.14 -11.35 15.35
CA ASN A 233 -28.11 -11.60 16.81
C ASN A 233 -27.63 -10.40 17.63
N CYS A 234 -27.50 -9.22 17.01
CA CYS A 234 -26.91 -8.02 17.60
C CYS A 234 -27.62 -7.52 18.88
N SER A 235 -28.90 -7.83 19.09
CA SER A 235 -29.62 -7.55 20.35
C SER A 235 -29.13 -8.38 21.55
N THR A 236 -28.58 -9.57 21.29
CA THR A 236 -28.02 -10.48 22.30
C THR A 236 -26.50 -10.39 22.36
N ASN A 237 -25.86 -10.21 21.20
CA ASN A 237 -24.43 -10.16 20.99
C ASN A 237 -24.05 -8.81 20.35
N PRO A 238 -24.03 -7.71 21.12
CA PRO A 238 -23.88 -6.37 20.58
C PRO A 238 -22.52 -6.14 19.90
N ILE A 239 -22.53 -5.30 18.87
CA ILE A 239 -21.35 -4.93 18.09
C ILE A 239 -20.82 -3.62 18.66
N THR A 240 -19.67 -3.67 19.32
CA THR A 240 -19.01 -2.51 19.91
C THR A 240 -18.06 -1.89 18.90
N VAL A 241 -18.21 -0.61 18.60
CA VAL A 241 -17.37 0.13 17.65
C VAL A 241 -16.54 1.15 18.42
N THR A 242 -15.23 0.90 18.54
CA THR A 242 -14.32 1.71 19.35
C THR A 242 -13.62 2.78 18.52
N GLY A 243 -13.34 3.92 19.16
CA GLY A 243 -12.70 5.09 18.53
C GLY A 243 -13.46 6.38 18.83
N ASN A 244 -12.87 7.53 18.51
CA ASN A 244 -13.48 8.83 18.77
C ASN A 244 -14.60 9.15 17.77
N VAL A 245 -15.86 8.87 18.14
CA VAL A 245 -17.07 9.06 17.33
C VAL A 245 -17.97 10.12 17.95
N ASP A 246 -18.36 11.13 17.19
CA ASP A 246 -19.17 12.27 17.64
C ASP A 246 -18.65 12.97 18.91
N ASN A 247 -17.32 12.95 19.06
CA ASN A 247 -16.52 13.44 20.19
C ASN A 247 -16.60 12.57 21.47
N ASP A 248 -17.20 11.38 21.43
CA ASP A 248 -17.07 10.36 22.48
C ASP A 248 -15.85 9.45 22.17
N PRO A 249 -14.81 9.41 23.03
CA PRO A 249 -13.64 8.55 22.83
C PRO A 249 -13.93 7.05 23.04
N GLY A 250 -15.06 6.69 23.66
CA GLY A 250 -15.52 5.31 23.81
C GLY A 250 -16.15 4.73 22.56
N GLY A 251 -16.58 5.57 21.62
CA GLY A 251 -17.26 5.16 20.39
C GLY A 251 -18.74 4.90 20.59
N PHE A 252 -19.27 3.79 20.08
CA PHE A 252 -20.68 3.43 20.23
C PHE A 252 -20.91 1.92 20.24
N ILE A 253 -22.11 1.50 20.64
CA ILE A 253 -22.55 0.11 20.62
C ILE A 253 -23.79 0.01 19.72
N LEU A 254 -23.73 -0.84 18.70
CA LEU A 254 -24.90 -1.28 17.96
C LEU A 254 -25.48 -2.51 18.68
N ALA A 255 -26.78 -2.50 18.95
CA ALA A 255 -27.50 -3.54 19.69
C ALA A 255 -28.88 -3.85 19.07
N GLN A 256 -28.99 -3.75 17.75
CA GLN A 256 -30.23 -3.90 17.00
C GLN A 256 -30.04 -4.97 15.92
N ASP A 257 -30.82 -6.05 15.98
CA ASP A 257 -30.73 -7.15 15.03
C ASP A 257 -30.97 -6.67 13.60
N ASN A 258 -30.09 -7.12 12.68
CA ASN A 258 -30.01 -6.70 11.28
C ASN A 258 -29.82 -5.18 11.10
N GLY A 259 -29.47 -4.45 12.16
CA GLY A 259 -29.22 -3.02 12.15
C GLY A 259 -28.01 -2.64 11.31
N GLY A 260 -27.91 -1.35 10.96
CA GLY A 260 -26.74 -0.82 10.28
C GLY A 260 -26.58 0.67 10.53
N ILE A 261 -25.33 1.12 10.57
CA ILE A 261 -24.92 2.51 10.82
C ILE A 261 -23.95 2.94 9.73
N GLN A 262 -24.15 4.14 9.20
CA GLN A 262 -23.18 4.79 8.34
C GLN A 262 -22.30 5.73 9.17
N LEU A 263 -20.99 5.69 8.90
CA LEU A 263 -20.00 6.59 9.47
C LEU A 263 -19.36 7.43 8.37
N ILE A 264 -19.09 8.71 8.65
CA ILE A 264 -18.24 9.58 7.83
C ILE A 264 -17.11 10.18 8.67
N TYR A 265 -15.90 10.27 8.10
CA TYR A 265 -14.80 10.99 8.71
C TYR A 265 -14.78 12.46 8.25
N ARG A 266 -14.88 13.37 9.21
CA ARG A 266 -14.75 14.83 9.01
C ARG A 266 -14.10 15.46 10.24
N ASN A 267 -12.77 15.43 10.29
CA ASN A 267 -11.95 15.81 11.45
C ASN A 267 -12.38 15.06 12.74
N GLY A 268 -12.60 13.76 12.62
CA GLY A 268 -13.26 12.90 13.61
C GLY A 268 -14.39 12.08 12.97
N TRP A 269 -14.77 10.97 13.60
CA TRP A 269 -15.86 10.12 13.11
C TRP A 269 -17.22 10.72 13.47
N ARG A 270 -18.19 10.54 12.58
CA ARG A 270 -19.57 11.02 12.71
C ARG A 270 -20.56 9.95 12.25
N ILE A 271 -21.61 9.70 13.03
CA ILE A 271 -22.76 8.90 12.62
C ILE A 271 -23.65 9.73 11.67
N VAL A 272 -24.26 9.07 10.67
CA VAL A 272 -25.09 9.68 9.62
C VAL A 272 -26.40 8.90 9.44
#